data_AF-A0AA39Q937-F1
#
_entry.id   AF-A0AA39Q937-F1
#
_cell.length_a   1.000
_cell.length_b   1.000
_cell.length_c   1.000
_cell.angle_alpha   90.00
_cell.angle_beta   90.00
_cell.angle_gamma   90.00
#
_symmetry.space_group_name_H-M   'P 1'
#
loop_
_entity.id
_entity.type
_entity.pdbx_description
1 polymer ?
#
loop_
_entity_poly.entity_id
_entity_poly.type
_entity_poly.pdbx_seq_one_letter_code
_entity_poly.pdbx_strand_id
1 'polypeptide(L)'
;ISTGRANSGKSSLFNAVLGRKNLLVTSSKAGRTRQLNFFRVGPEPGQLVLVDAPGYGRRGRSEWGDLFDQYLQMRKELRRVYVTFNGKHRLNEYDVQMLEHLTKNLHTSEDGVQRYSIQAVITKSDAILPDEVKDVISQLRKDIFDAAPFCLPPIITSAKMIPPFGIKELRKNIVECCQD
;
A
#
# COMPACT_ATOMS: atom_id res chain seq x y z
N ILE A 1 -3.35 5.69 -4.11
CA ILE A 1 -3.08 5.98 -2.68
C ILE A 1 -2.43 4.78 -2.02
N SER A 2 -1.64 4.95 -0.97
CA SER A 2 -1.09 3.84 -0.19
C SER A 2 -1.44 3.91 1.28
N THR A 3 -1.62 2.75 1.89
CA THR A 3 -1.87 2.57 3.31
C THR A 3 -1.13 1.35 3.84
N GLY A 4 -1.04 1.22 5.16
CA GLY A 4 -0.29 0.15 5.82
C GLY A 4 -0.12 0.42 7.30
N ARG A 5 0.14 -0.63 8.08
CA ARG A 5 0.47 -0.47 9.50
C ARG A 5 1.70 0.42 9.70
N ALA A 6 1.80 1.00 10.89
CA ALA A 6 3.07 1.61 11.29
C ALA A 6 4.23 0.62 11.13
N ASN A 7 5.33 1.08 10.55
CA ASN A 7 6.52 0.27 10.24
C ASN A 7 6.30 -0.84 9.20
N SER A 8 5.20 -0.82 8.43
CA SER A 8 4.98 -1.72 7.30
C SER A 8 5.95 -1.50 6.14
N GLY A 9 6.80 -0.45 6.17
CA GLY A 9 7.73 -0.15 5.07
C GLY A 9 7.20 0.84 4.03
N LYS A 10 5.99 1.38 4.21
CA LYS A 10 5.35 2.34 3.28
C LYS A 10 6.22 3.53 2.86
N SER A 11 6.81 4.27 3.81
CA SER A 11 7.65 5.44 3.48
C SER A 11 8.94 5.05 2.75
N SER A 12 9.56 3.93 3.13
CA SER A 12 10.75 3.39 2.45
C SER A 12 10.40 2.94 1.03
N LEU A 13 9.25 2.30 0.85
CA LEU A 13 8.73 1.90 -0.44
C LEU A 13 8.49 3.13 -1.34
N PHE A 14 7.87 4.19 -0.83
CA PHE A 14 7.63 5.42 -1.57
C PHE A 14 8.93 6.09 -2.02
N ASN A 15 9.89 6.22 -1.10
CA ASN A 15 11.22 6.74 -1.42
C ASN A 15 11.85 5.92 -2.56
N ALA A 16 11.82 4.59 -2.47
CA ALA A 16 12.35 3.71 -3.51
C ALA A 16 11.60 3.84 -4.85
N VAL A 17 10.26 3.85 -4.84
CA VAL A 17 9.42 4.04 -6.03
C VAL A 17 9.71 5.38 -6.69
N LEU A 18 9.89 6.45 -5.93
CA LEU A 18 10.17 7.79 -6.43
C LEU A 18 11.66 8.02 -6.77
N GLY A 19 12.54 7.05 -6.50
CA GLY A 19 13.98 7.20 -6.72
C GLY A 19 14.62 8.24 -5.80
N ARG A 20 14.02 8.51 -4.64
CA ARG A 20 14.51 9.47 -3.63
C ARG A 20 14.93 8.71 -2.37
N LYS A 21 15.87 9.26 -1.59
CA LYS A 21 16.30 8.63 -0.32
C LYS A 21 15.54 9.13 0.90
N ASN A 22 15.23 10.43 0.96
CA ASN A 22 14.71 11.11 2.16
C ASN A 22 13.50 12.02 1.88
N LEU A 23 12.70 11.72 0.85
CA LEU A 23 11.51 12.53 0.55
C LEU A 23 10.45 12.37 1.64
N LEU A 24 10.20 11.13 2.04
CA LEU A 24 9.45 10.81 3.25
C LEU A 24 10.42 10.41 4.35
N VAL A 25 10.23 10.98 5.55
CA VAL A 25 10.99 10.60 6.73
C VAL A 25 10.63 9.17 7.11
N THR A 26 11.60 8.27 7.02
CA THR A 26 11.47 6.89 7.50
C THR A 26 11.77 6.86 8.99
N SER A 27 10.80 6.48 9.82
CA SER A 27 10.99 6.36 11.26
C SER A 27 10.40 5.06 11.75
N SER A 28 11.06 4.43 12.73
CA SER A 28 10.53 3.31 13.49
C SER A 28 9.44 3.72 14.50
N LYS A 29 9.29 5.03 14.76
CA LYS A 29 8.25 5.58 15.64
C LYS A 29 6.95 5.77 14.85
N ALA A 30 5.89 5.10 15.30
CA ALA A 30 4.56 5.18 14.69
C ALA A 30 3.91 6.57 14.81
N GLY A 31 2.96 6.88 13.93
CA GLY A 31 2.11 8.09 14.01
C GLY A 31 2.72 9.35 13.40
N ARG A 32 3.69 9.21 12.48
CA ARG A 32 4.39 10.36 11.87
C ARG A 32 3.65 10.95 10.67
N THR A 33 3.10 10.12 9.79
CA THR A 33 2.19 10.58 8.73
C THR A 33 0.83 10.86 9.35
N ARG A 34 0.50 12.15 9.50
CA ARG A 34 -0.77 12.63 10.11
C ARG A 34 -1.73 13.26 9.10
N GLN A 35 -1.28 13.35 7.85
CA GLN A 35 -1.95 14.00 6.73
C GLN A 35 -1.76 13.12 5.49
N LEU A 36 -2.60 13.31 4.48
CA LEU A 36 -2.36 12.76 3.15
C LEU A 36 -1.23 13.56 2.49
N ASN A 37 -0.14 12.90 2.12
CA ASN A 37 0.94 13.55 1.38
C ASN A 37 0.79 13.25 -0.12
N PHE A 38 0.77 14.29 -0.94
CA PHE A 38 0.60 14.19 -2.39
C PHE A 38 1.91 14.43 -3.12
N PHE A 39 2.24 13.53 -4.04
CA PHE A 39 3.46 13.59 -4.85
C PHE A 39 3.09 13.53 -6.33
N ARG A 40 3.34 14.62 -7.05
CA ARG A 40 3.24 14.63 -8.51
C ARG A 40 4.47 13.96 -9.12
N VAL A 41 4.27 13.09 -10.10
CA VAL A 41 5.33 12.29 -10.73
C VAL A 41 5.26 12.43 -12.24
N GLY A 42 6.42 12.55 -12.88
CA GLY A 42 6.57 12.76 -14.31
C GLY A 42 7.03 14.19 -14.65
N PRO A 43 7.18 14.52 -15.95
CA PRO A 43 7.49 15.88 -16.40
C PRO A 43 6.44 16.88 -15.92
N GLU A 44 6.84 18.13 -15.68
CA GLU A 44 5.94 19.22 -15.26
C GLU A 44 4.75 19.34 -16.22
N PRO A 45 3.49 19.46 -15.71
CA PRO A 45 3.09 19.70 -14.31
C PRO A 45 2.93 18.44 -13.42
N GLY A 46 3.38 17.27 -13.90
CA GLY A 46 3.16 15.95 -13.32
C GLY A 46 2.07 15.18 -14.07
N GLN A 47 2.31 13.90 -14.36
CA GLN A 47 1.39 13.03 -15.11
C GLN A 47 0.55 12.12 -14.20
N LEU A 48 1.04 11.82 -13.01
CA LEU A 48 0.32 11.00 -12.02
C LEU A 48 0.57 11.52 -10.61
N VAL A 49 -0.34 11.18 -9.70
CA VAL A 49 -0.27 11.59 -8.28
C VAL A 49 -0.20 10.35 -7.39
N LEU A 50 0.91 10.20 -6.68
CA LEU A 50 1.03 9.25 -5.59
C LEU A 50 0.60 9.90 -4.29
N VAL A 51 -0.17 9.16 -3.50
CA VAL A 51 -0.70 9.65 -2.21
C VAL A 51 -0.26 8.70 -1.11
N ASP A 52 0.45 9.23 -0.11
CA ASP A 52 0.83 8.53 1.12
C ASP A 52 -0.19 8.85 2.21
N ALA A 53 -0.91 7.84 2.70
CA ALA A 53 -1.86 8.00 3.79
C ALA A 53 -1.23 7.70 5.16
N PRO A 54 -1.81 8.25 6.25
CA PRO A 54 -1.55 7.76 7.59
C PRO A 54 -1.72 6.25 7.69
N GLY A 55 -0.90 5.62 8.54
CA GLY A 55 -1.00 4.18 8.74
C GLY A 55 -2.14 3.79 9.68
N TYR A 56 -2.76 2.65 9.45
CA TYR A 56 -3.80 2.07 10.32
C TYR A 56 -3.21 1.21 11.47
N GLY A 57 -4.09 0.75 12.35
CA GLY A 57 -3.78 -0.14 13.48
C GLY A 57 -3.78 0.57 14.83
N ARG A 58 -3.28 -0.09 15.89
CA ARG A 58 -3.35 0.35 17.30
C ARG A 58 -2.90 1.79 17.59
N ARG A 59 -2.08 2.39 16.73
CA ARG A 59 -1.57 3.76 16.88
C ARG A 59 -2.15 4.73 15.83
N GLY A 60 -3.12 4.27 15.05
CA GLY A 60 -3.96 5.10 14.20
C GLY A 60 -4.98 5.86 15.05
N ARG A 61 -5.46 6.99 14.53
CA ARG A 61 -6.57 7.75 15.10
C ARG A 61 -7.80 7.59 14.21
N SER A 62 -9.00 7.66 14.79
CA SER A 62 -10.26 7.62 14.04
C SER A 62 -10.30 8.68 12.94
N GLU A 63 -9.89 9.91 13.26
CA GLU A 63 -9.81 11.05 12.33
C GLU A 63 -9.02 10.73 11.04
N TRP A 64 -8.02 9.85 11.12
CA TRP A 64 -7.23 9.44 9.96
C TRP A 64 -7.95 8.38 9.12
N GLY A 65 -8.74 7.52 9.75
CA GLY A 65 -9.67 6.63 9.08
C GLY A 65 -10.74 7.42 8.32
N ASP A 66 -11.36 8.40 8.98
CA ASP A 66 -12.38 9.26 8.38
C ASP A 66 -11.82 10.02 7.16
N LEU A 67 -10.61 10.58 7.27
CA LEU A 67 -9.94 11.24 6.15
C LEU A 67 -9.63 10.29 5.00
N PHE A 68 -9.20 9.06 5.31
CA PHE A 68 -8.94 8.04 4.30
C PHE A 68 -10.23 7.64 3.58
N ASP A 69 -11.31 7.42 4.32
CA ASP A 69 -12.61 7.02 3.77
C ASP A 69 -13.24 8.12 2.93
N GLN A 70 -13.21 9.38 3.40
CA GLN A 70 -13.63 10.53 2.60
C GLN A 70 -12.82 10.62 1.30
N TYR A 71 -11.51 10.37 1.35
CA TYR A 71 -10.68 10.36 0.14
C TYR A 71 -11.10 9.24 -0.82
N LEU A 72 -11.33 8.02 -0.32
CA LEU A 72 -11.79 6.89 -1.15
C LEU A 72 -13.14 7.18 -1.82
N GLN A 73 -14.07 7.81 -1.09
CA GLN A 73 -15.42 8.11 -1.59
C GLN A 73 -15.43 9.27 -2.59
N MET A 74 -14.73 10.36 -2.29
CA MET A 74 -14.84 11.61 -3.04
C MET A 74 -13.89 11.70 -4.23
N ARG A 75 -12.76 10.97 -4.21
CA ARG A 75 -11.72 11.09 -5.25
C ARG A 75 -12.04 10.23 -6.47
N LYS A 76 -12.67 10.83 -7.48
CA LYS A 76 -13.02 10.16 -8.74
C LYS A 76 -11.80 9.67 -9.55
N GLU A 77 -10.66 10.34 -9.41
CA GLU A 77 -9.42 10.00 -10.10
C GLU A 77 -8.60 8.93 -9.37
N LEU A 78 -9.06 8.42 -8.24
CA LEU A 78 -8.37 7.35 -7.53
C LEU A 78 -8.47 6.05 -8.33
N ARG A 79 -7.33 5.54 -8.81
CA ARG A 79 -7.28 4.28 -9.58
C ARG A 79 -6.95 3.04 -8.75
N ARG A 80 -6.10 3.19 -7.73
CA ARG A 80 -5.59 2.04 -6.97
C ARG A 80 -5.23 2.38 -5.52
N VAL A 81 -5.58 1.46 -4.62
CA VAL A 81 -5.20 1.45 -3.22
C VAL A 81 -4.10 0.40 -3.02
N TYR A 82 -2.91 0.84 -2.64
CA TYR A 82 -1.78 -0.03 -2.32
C TYR A 82 -1.75 -0.31 -0.81
N VAL A 83 -1.93 -1.57 -0.43
CA VAL A 83 -1.87 -1.99 0.99
C VAL A 83 -0.53 -2.67 1.25
N THR A 84 0.25 -2.10 2.17
CA THR A 84 1.60 -2.58 2.46
C THR A 84 1.65 -3.51 3.66
N PHE A 85 2.22 -4.71 3.46
CA PHE A 85 2.43 -5.71 4.49
C PHE A 85 3.93 -5.92 4.70
N ASN A 86 4.38 -6.06 5.94
CA ASN A 86 5.79 -6.37 6.23
C ASN A 86 5.97 -7.89 6.12
N GLY A 87 6.79 -8.35 5.18
CA GLY A 87 6.98 -9.77 4.88
C GLY A 87 7.50 -10.62 6.06
N LYS A 88 8.09 -10.00 7.09
CA LYS A 88 8.51 -10.70 8.31
C LYS A 88 7.34 -11.09 9.24
N HIS A 89 6.17 -10.48 9.07
CA HIS A 89 5.04 -10.66 9.97
C HIS A 89 3.85 -11.25 9.23
N ARG A 90 3.06 -12.06 9.93
CA ARG A 90 1.72 -12.45 9.46
C ARG A 90 0.78 -11.23 9.48
N LEU A 91 -0.30 -11.33 8.73
CA LEU A 91 -1.41 -10.39 8.86
C LEU A 91 -1.91 -10.42 10.31
N ASN A 92 -2.24 -9.27 10.87
CA ASN A 92 -2.95 -9.20 12.13
C ASN A 92 -4.40 -8.75 11.92
N GLU A 93 -5.17 -8.67 13.01
CA GLU A 93 -6.55 -8.21 13.00
C GLU A 93 -6.76 -6.89 12.24
N TYR A 94 -5.84 -5.93 12.37
CA TYR A 94 -5.96 -4.63 11.70
C TYR A 94 -5.70 -4.72 10.19
N ASP A 95 -4.82 -5.62 9.76
CA ASP A 95 -4.60 -5.90 8.34
C ASP A 95 -5.83 -6.53 7.70
N VAL A 96 -6.43 -7.51 8.39
CA VAL A 96 -7.66 -8.18 7.96
C VAL A 96 -8.81 -7.17 7.90
N GLN A 97 -9.05 -6.39 8.96
CA GLN A 97 -10.09 -5.36 8.98
C GLN A 97 -9.93 -4.32 7.86
N MET A 98 -8.70 -3.90 7.54
CA MET A 98 -8.45 -2.97 6.43
C MET A 98 -8.79 -3.60 5.08
N LEU A 99 -8.41 -4.86 4.86
CA LEU A 99 -8.73 -5.60 3.64
C LEU A 99 -10.25 -5.81 3.48
N GLU A 100 -10.93 -6.20 4.55
CA GLU A 100 -12.39 -6.36 4.60
C GLU A 100 -13.11 -5.03 4.35
N HIS A 101 -12.65 -3.94 4.98
CA HIS A 101 -13.20 -2.60 4.80
C HIS A 101 -13.09 -2.12 3.36
N LEU A 102 -11.90 -2.25 2.76
CA LEU A 102 -11.69 -1.91 1.35
C LEU A 102 -12.56 -2.76 0.44
N THR A 103 -12.68 -4.05 0.73
CA THR A 103 -13.54 -4.97 -0.04
C THR A 103 -15.00 -4.56 0.06
N LYS A 104 -15.50 -4.25 1.26
CA LYS A 104 -16.87 -3.76 1.47
C LYS A 104 -17.14 -2.49 0.68
N ASN A 105 -16.21 -1.52 0.71
CA ASN A 105 -16.34 -0.27 -0.03
C ASN A 105 -16.40 -0.46 -1.55
N LEU A 106 -15.83 -1.53 -2.10
CA LEU A 106 -15.98 -1.87 -3.52
C LEU A 106 -17.40 -2.31 -3.88
N HIS A 107 -18.15 -2.92 -2.94
CA HIS A 107 -19.49 -3.46 -3.17
C HIS A 107 -20.60 -2.43 -2.94
N THR A 108 -20.31 -1.31 -2.26
CA THR A 108 -21.32 -0.33 -1.82
C THR A 108 -21.41 0.91 -2.72
N SER A 109 -20.76 0.94 -3.89
CA SER A 109 -20.88 2.10 -4.78
C SER A 109 -22.30 2.15 -5.36
N GLU A 110 -23.08 3.18 -4.99
CA GLU A 110 -24.50 3.37 -5.38
C GLU A 110 -24.71 3.43 -6.90
N ASP A 111 -23.68 3.78 -7.66
CA ASP A 111 -23.65 3.83 -9.12
C ASP A 111 -23.23 2.49 -9.77
N GLY A 112 -22.88 1.47 -8.97
CA GLY A 112 -22.36 0.18 -9.44
C GLY A 112 -20.96 0.27 -10.06
N VAL A 113 -20.29 1.43 -10.01
CA VAL A 113 -19.00 1.65 -10.66
C VAL A 113 -17.88 1.37 -9.67
N GLN A 114 -17.10 0.32 -9.93
CA GLN A 114 -15.86 0.09 -9.20
C GLN A 114 -14.86 1.21 -9.49
N ARG A 115 -14.62 2.07 -8.49
CA ARG A 115 -13.78 3.26 -8.67
C ARG A 115 -12.29 2.96 -8.63
N TYR A 116 -11.87 1.95 -7.87
CA TYR A 116 -10.46 1.61 -7.70
C TYR A 116 -10.23 0.10 -7.56
N SER A 117 -8.98 -0.31 -7.80
CA SER A 117 -8.49 -1.66 -7.51
C SER A 117 -7.67 -1.69 -6.20
N ILE A 118 -7.59 -2.85 -5.56
CA ILE A 118 -6.75 -3.06 -4.36
C ILE A 118 -5.52 -3.85 -4.80
N GLN A 119 -4.34 -3.37 -4.45
CA GLN A 119 -3.06 -4.03 -4.73
C GLN A 119 -2.29 -4.25 -3.44
N ALA A 120 -2.09 -5.51 -3.07
CA ALA A 120 -1.20 -5.85 -1.98
C ALA A 120 0.27 -5.66 -2.38
N VAL A 121 1.08 -5.17 -1.44
CA VAL A 121 2.53 -5.09 -1.58
C VAL A 121 3.19 -5.69 -0.34
N ILE A 122 3.86 -6.81 -0.51
CA ILE A 122 4.70 -7.41 0.54
C ILE A 122 6.04 -6.71 0.49
N THR A 123 6.39 -6.02 1.55
CA THR A 123 7.63 -5.24 1.68
C THR A 123 8.64 -5.97 2.57
N LYS A 124 9.88 -5.47 2.59
CA LYS A 124 10.97 -5.99 3.44
C LYS A 124 11.18 -7.49 3.24
N SER A 125 11.10 -7.96 1.99
CA SER A 125 11.38 -9.36 1.67
C SER A 125 12.81 -9.78 2.06
N ASP A 126 13.73 -8.82 2.19
CA ASP A 126 15.08 -9.02 2.73
C ASP A 126 15.14 -9.42 4.21
N ALA A 127 14.05 -9.23 4.95
CA ALA A 127 13.97 -9.58 6.36
C ALA A 127 13.40 -10.99 6.60
N ILE A 128 13.06 -11.72 5.53
CA ILE A 128 12.59 -13.11 5.58
C ILE A 128 13.82 -14.02 5.46
N LEU A 129 13.86 -15.09 6.27
CA LEU A 129 14.94 -16.07 6.19
C LEU A 129 14.89 -16.80 4.84
N PRO A 130 16.04 -17.02 4.16
CA PRO A 130 16.06 -17.62 2.82
C PRO A 130 15.24 -18.91 2.66
N ASP A 131 15.37 -19.81 3.64
CA ASP A 131 14.68 -21.11 3.62
C ASP A 131 13.18 -21.01 3.89
N GLU A 132 12.73 -19.90 4.47
CA GLU A 132 11.32 -19.66 4.80
C GLU A 132 10.58 -18.83 3.73
N VAL A 133 11.29 -18.26 2.75
CA VAL A 133 10.71 -17.30 1.79
C VAL A 133 9.50 -17.90 1.07
N LYS A 134 9.60 -19.14 0.61
CA LYS A 134 8.52 -19.81 -0.12
C LYS A 134 7.26 -19.95 0.73
N ASP A 135 7.41 -20.41 1.96
CA ASP A 135 6.29 -20.71 2.85
C ASP A 135 5.65 -19.43 3.40
N VAL A 136 6.47 -18.46 3.81
CA VAL A 136 5.99 -17.16 4.30
C VAL A 136 5.22 -16.40 3.22
N ILE A 137 5.75 -16.36 2.00
CA ILE A 137 5.06 -15.67 0.89
C ILE A 137 3.79 -16.41 0.48
N SER A 138 3.81 -17.74 0.45
CA SER A 138 2.61 -18.53 0.11
C SER A 138 1.50 -18.35 1.15
N GLN A 139 1.86 -18.33 2.44
CA GLN A 139 0.90 -18.07 3.50
C GLN A 139 0.34 -16.65 3.41
N LEU A 140 1.19 -15.62 3.23
CA LEU A 140 0.72 -14.24 3.08
C LEU A 140 -0.20 -14.07 1.87
N ARG A 141 0.09 -14.73 0.75
CA ARG A 141 -0.80 -14.72 -0.43
C ARG A 141 -2.16 -15.29 -0.10
N LYS A 142 -2.19 -16.43 0.60
CA LYS A 142 -3.43 -17.07 1.05
C LYS A 142 -4.21 -16.15 2.00
N ASP A 143 -3.57 -15.65 3.04
CA ASP A 143 -4.21 -14.79 4.05
C ASP A 143 -4.80 -13.52 3.42
N ILE A 144 -4.10 -12.91 2.46
CA ILE A 144 -4.58 -11.73 1.73
C ILE A 144 -5.79 -12.09 0.85
N PHE A 145 -5.73 -13.23 0.16
CA PHE A 145 -6.83 -13.70 -0.69
C PHE A 145 -8.07 -14.02 0.12
N ASP A 146 -7.91 -14.72 1.25
CA ASP A 146 -9.01 -15.09 2.15
C ASP A 146 -9.70 -13.83 2.71
N ALA A 147 -8.95 -12.78 3.04
CA ALA A 147 -9.50 -11.53 3.57
C ALA A 147 -10.04 -10.56 2.49
N ALA A 148 -9.48 -10.60 1.27
CA ALA A 148 -9.90 -9.76 0.16
C ALA A 148 -9.71 -10.49 -1.18
N PRO A 149 -10.70 -11.30 -1.63
CA PRO A 149 -10.59 -12.11 -2.85
C PRO A 149 -10.37 -11.30 -4.14
N PHE A 150 -10.79 -10.03 -4.16
CA PHE A 150 -10.61 -9.11 -5.29
C PHE A 150 -9.30 -8.32 -5.22
N CYS A 151 -8.47 -8.53 -4.19
CA CYS A 151 -7.15 -7.94 -4.10
C CYS A 151 -6.24 -8.56 -5.17
N LEU A 152 -5.55 -7.70 -5.93
CA LEU A 152 -4.60 -8.16 -6.93
C LEU A 152 -3.45 -8.95 -6.29
N PRO A 153 -2.88 -9.95 -7.01
CA PRO A 153 -1.76 -10.75 -6.51
C PRO A 153 -0.66 -9.88 -5.92
N PRO A 154 -0.14 -10.20 -4.71
CA PRO A 154 0.82 -9.33 -4.03
C PRO A 154 2.12 -9.15 -4.81
N ILE A 155 2.56 -7.91 -4.96
CA ILE A 155 3.90 -7.57 -5.47
C ILE A 155 4.88 -7.63 -4.30
N ILE A 156 5.99 -8.33 -4.48
CA ILE A 156 7.00 -8.55 -3.43
C ILE A 156 8.15 -7.57 -3.64
N THR A 157 8.54 -6.86 -2.59
CA THR A 157 9.52 -5.77 -2.67
C THR A 157 10.50 -5.75 -1.50
N SER A 158 11.71 -5.29 -1.79
CA SER A 158 12.66 -4.82 -0.78
C SER A 158 13.29 -3.52 -1.24
N ALA A 159 13.09 -2.46 -0.45
CA ALA A 159 13.77 -1.18 -0.65
C ALA A 159 15.22 -1.17 -0.12
N LYS A 160 15.62 -2.19 0.66
CA LYS A 160 16.95 -2.27 1.30
C LYS A 160 17.97 -3.05 0.47
N MET A 161 17.52 -4.03 -0.32
CA MET A 161 18.38 -4.77 -1.25
C MET A 161 19.08 -3.83 -2.25
N ILE A 162 20.26 -4.26 -2.71
CA ILE A 162 21.06 -3.53 -3.71
C ILE A 162 21.32 -4.50 -4.88
N PRO A 163 20.68 -4.29 -6.06
CA PRO A 163 19.64 -3.29 -6.33
C PRO A 163 18.33 -3.58 -5.58
N PRO A 164 17.43 -2.58 -5.39
CA PRO A 164 16.13 -2.80 -4.78
C PRO A 164 15.29 -3.83 -5.54
N PHE A 165 14.70 -4.78 -4.81
CA PHE A 165 13.91 -5.86 -5.37
C PHE A 165 12.44 -5.44 -5.57
N GLY A 166 11.83 -5.83 -6.70
CA GLY A 166 10.41 -5.60 -7.01
C GLY A 166 9.99 -4.15 -7.30
N ILE A 167 10.88 -3.17 -7.09
CA ILE A 167 10.53 -1.74 -7.27
C ILE A 167 10.22 -1.39 -8.74
N LYS A 168 10.91 -2.01 -9.70
CA LYS A 168 10.64 -1.80 -11.13
C LYS A 168 9.26 -2.33 -11.53
N GLU A 169 8.88 -3.50 -11.04
CA GLU A 169 7.56 -4.09 -11.24
C GLU A 169 6.46 -3.23 -10.61
N LEU A 170 6.67 -2.75 -9.39
CA LEU A 170 5.73 -1.85 -8.73
C LEU A 170 5.55 -0.53 -9.50
N ARG A 171 6.63 0.06 -10.03
CA ARG A 171 6.53 1.26 -10.87
C ARG A 171 5.71 1.00 -12.14
N LYS A 172 5.92 -0.14 -12.79
CA LYS A 172 5.14 -0.54 -13.97
C LYS A 172 3.66 -0.66 -13.62
N ASN A 173 3.33 -1.39 -12.54
CA ASN A 173 1.97 -1.56 -12.04
C ASN A 173 1.28 -0.23 -11.70
N ILE A 174 2.02 0.74 -11.14
CA ILE A 174 1.55 2.11 -10.87
C ILE A 174 1.16 2.84 -12.16
N VAL A 175 2.02 2.78 -13.18
CA VAL A 175 1.76 3.47 -14.44
C VAL A 175 0.56 2.86 -15.16
N GLU A 176 0.50 1.53 -15.24
CA GLU A 176 -0.58 0.80 -15.93
C GLU A 176 -1.96 1.16 -15.35
N CYS A 177 -2.11 1.23 -14.03
CA CYS A 177 -3.42 1.55 -13.45
C CYS A 177 -3.91 2.98 -13.69
N CYS A 178 -3.04 3.87 -14.14
CA CYS A 178 -3.36 5.26 -14.43
C CYS A 178 -3.59 5.52 -15.93
N GLN A 179 -3.44 4.50 -16.78
CA GLN A 179 -3.67 4.59 -18.22
C GLN A 179 -5.09 4.15 -18.61
N ASP A 180 -5.77 3.40 -17.75
CA ASP A 180 -7.20 3.09 -17.78
C ASP A 180 -8.04 4.25 -17.19
#